data_AF-A0A496XNR5-F1
#
_entry.id   AF-A0A496XNR5-F1
#
_cell.length_a   1.000
_cell.length_b   1.000
_cell.length_c   1.000
_cell.angle_alpha   90.00
_cell.angle_beta   90.00
_cell.angle_gamma   90.00
#
_symmetry.space_group_name_H-M   'P 1'
#
loop_
_entity.id
_entity.type
_entity.pdbx_description
1 polymer ?
#
loop_
_entity_poly.entity_id
_entity_poly.type
_entity_poly.pdbx_seq_one_letter_code
_entity_poly.pdbx_strand_id
1 'polypeptide(L)'
;MKKITELIIFLFLIQGSAFANYAESISDLPGIKYPDPTMEEGEPVTTYAPYKRSGALNGFTDLLPYVMPSPNQEGAGTCLFMSHTGVVEWWKAFMNAKENPEVGSEYDFSERYTMNASSQKKYRKDIKNWRTDTIFVFNRTKKAVLNTVYPFTKGWYKFNKKGKKIIAKAGEKGAEYGPSYNWINELNKIEKEKGIGLPNFKREVIFADKNKNQWATGVTPRNIVQKVKDALTINRAPVLVMYNHYGYWHIHMVVGFDDEQSTNCKFTKDTPPYLAKQSNKFAKQALREKDPKKKKKLERKAKSYARNAKGAKDALDSMGGCSGKGVFYVRDSLYSDPKLPTYSYHTQTSQDDRRYVKKVVFRSYAYLGALANHVFQIMPSE
;
A
#
# COMPACT_ATOMS: atom_id res chain seq x y z
N MET A 1 21.13 -36.78 67.34
CA MET A 1 21.21 -35.31 67.31
C MET A 1 21.94 -34.87 66.06
N LYS A 2 21.30 -34.01 65.24
CA LYS A 2 21.87 -33.22 64.11
C LYS A 2 22.28 -34.03 62.87
N LYS A 3 21.89 -33.71 61.63
CA LYS A 3 21.04 -32.65 61.05
C LYS A 3 20.54 -33.14 59.69
N ILE A 4 19.24 -32.98 59.44
CA ILE A 4 18.58 -33.03 58.14
C ILE A 4 18.62 -31.60 57.60
N THR A 5 19.40 -31.35 56.56
CA THR A 5 19.21 -30.16 55.71
C THR A 5 19.93 -30.41 54.38
N GLU A 6 19.17 -30.62 53.30
CA GLU A 6 19.49 -30.23 51.91
C GLU A 6 18.53 -30.96 50.96
N LEU A 7 17.28 -30.49 50.91
CA LEU A 7 16.40 -30.76 49.79
C LEU A 7 15.40 -29.60 49.73
N ILE A 8 15.70 -28.60 48.92
CA ILE A 8 14.80 -27.60 48.30
C ILE A 8 15.74 -26.61 47.63
N ILE A 9 15.76 -26.61 46.30
CA ILE A 9 16.04 -25.53 45.33
C ILE A 9 16.47 -26.25 44.04
N PHE A 10 15.51 -26.75 43.28
CA PHE A 10 15.70 -27.04 41.85
C PHE A 10 14.33 -26.99 41.15
N LEU A 11 13.68 -25.82 41.22
CA LEU A 11 12.39 -25.59 40.59
C LEU A 11 12.25 -24.13 40.16
N PHE A 12 13.29 -23.56 39.55
CA PHE A 12 13.23 -22.28 38.87
C PHE A 12 14.36 -22.20 37.84
N LEU A 13 14.24 -22.87 36.68
CA LEU A 13 15.15 -22.61 35.55
C LEU A 13 14.65 -23.16 34.20
N ILE A 14 13.33 -23.16 33.94
CA ILE A 14 12.82 -23.45 32.58
C ILE A 14 11.64 -22.53 32.22
N GLN A 15 11.85 -21.21 32.22
CA GLN A 15 10.95 -20.27 31.51
C GLN A 15 11.70 -19.11 30.81
N GLY A 16 13.03 -19.18 30.68
CA GLY A 16 13.84 -18.06 30.14
C GLY A 16 14.16 -18.09 28.65
N SER A 17 13.93 -19.19 27.93
CA SER A 17 14.62 -19.41 26.64
C SER A 17 13.81 -19.06 25.38
N ALA A 18 12.51 -18.76 25.49
CA ALA A 18 11.65 -18.55 24.32
C ALA A 18 11.56 -17.09 23.83
N PHE A 19 12.01 -16.12 24.63
CA PHE A 19 11.90 -14.69 24.28
C PHE A 19 13.21 -14.06 23.76
N ALA A 20 14.36 -14.73 23.93
CA ALA A 20 15.66 -14.16 23.56
C ALA A 20 15.94 -14.13 22.05
N ASN A 21 15.31 -15.00 21.24
CA ASN A 21 15.53 -15.03 19.79
C ASN A 21 14.64 -14.07 18.98
N TYR A 22 13.76 -13.31 19.65
CA TYR A 22 12.82 -12.39 19.00
C TYR A 22 13.49 -11.10 18.49
N ALA A 23 14.58 -10.67 19.14
CA ALA A 23 15.05 -9.28 19.05
C ALA A 23 16.02 -9.00 17.89
N GLU A 24 16.74 -9.99 17.36
CA GLU A 24 17.86 -9.68 16.45
C GLU A 24 17.49 -9.61 14.95
N SER A 25 16.37 -10.21 14.50
CA SER A 25 16.09 -10.33 13.05
C SER A 25 14.99 -9.42 12.48
N ILE A 26 14.12 -8.84 13.32
CA ILE A 26 13.01 -7.97 12.87
C ILE A 26 13.34 -6.50 13.11
N SER A 27 12.97 -5.63 12.18
CA SER A 27 13.11 -4.19 12.32
C SER A 27 11.95 -3.45 11.69
N ASP A 28 11.83 -2.17 12.04
CA ASP A 28 10.83 -1.29 11.48
C ASP A 28 11.44 -0.37 10.43
N LEU A 29 10.79 -0.25 9.27
CA LEU A 29 11.08 0.78 8.28
C LEU A 29 10.07 1.93 8.42
N PRO A 30 10.54 3.18 8.54
CA PRO A 30 9.65 4.32 8.47
C PRO A 30 9.15 4.52 7.03
N GLY A 31 7.88 4.90 6.90
CA GLY A 31 7.28 5.32 5.64
C GLY A 31 6.32 6.48 5.91
N ILE A 32 6.39 7.53 5.08
CA ILE A 32 5.54 8.71 5.25
C ILE A 32 4.35 8.57 4.31
N LYS A 33 3.15 8.57 4.87
CA LYS A 33 1.91 8.68 4.11
C LYS A 33 1.50 10.14 4.04
N TYR A 34 1.49 10.68 2.84
CA TYR A 34 0.99 12.01 2.55
C TYR A 34 -0.49 11.94 2.17
N PRO A 35 -1.29 12.99 2.49
CA PRO A 35 -2.60 13.16 1.91
C PRO A 35 -2.49 13.26 0.38
N ASP A 36 -3.30 12.50 -0.34
CA ASP A 36 -3.66 12.82 -1.72
C ASP A 36 -4.36 14.19 -1.73
N PRO A 37 -3.77 15.25 -2.31
CA PRO A 37 -4.34 16.60 -2.25
C PRO A 37 -5.70 16.71 -2.97
N THR A 38 -6.08 15.71 -3.77
CA THR A 38 -7.35 15.67 -4.51
C THR A 38 -8.44 14.88 -3.78
N MET A 39 -8.08 14.01 -2.84
CA MET A 39 -9.01 13.08 -2.20
C MET A 39 -8.94 13.07 -0.66
N GLU A 40 -7.85 13.56 -0.09
CA GLU A 40 -7.50 13.50 1.33
C GLU A 40 -7.18 14.91 1.85
N GLU A 41 -7.45 15.13 3.12
CA GLU A 41 -7.03 16.35 3.82
C GLU A 41 -6.35 15.94 5.12
N GLY A 42 -5.21 16.56 5.47
CA GLY A 42 -4.47 16.20 6.67
C GLY A 42 -3.00 16.58 6.59
N GLU A 43 -2.26 16.26 7.66
CA GLU A 43 -0.80 16.36 7.69
C GLU A 43 -0.19 14.99 7.41
N PRO A 44 0.98 14.89 6.75
CA PRO A 44 1.66 13.63 6.54
C PRO A 44 1.82 12.84 7.86
N VAL A 45 1.66 11.52 7.79
CA VAL A 45 1.79 10.63 8.94
C VAL A 45 2.92 9.64 8.70
N THR A 46 3.86 9.59 9.63
CA THR A 46 4.87 8.55 9.67
C THR A 46 4.26 7.25 10.17
N THR A 47 4.40 6.20 9.38
CA THR A 47 4.02 4.83 9.71
C THR A 47 5.26 3.95 9.75
N TYR A 48 5.18 2.85 10.46
CA TYR A 48 6.27 1.89 10.58
C TYR A 48 5.82 0.53 10.10
N ALA A 49 6.67 -0.12 9.31
CA ALA A 49 6.43 -1.46 8.79
C ALA A 49 7.51 -2.42 9.25
N PRO A 50 7.15 -3.51 9.96
CA PRO A 50 8.11 -4.53 10.31
C PRO A 50 8.63 -5.23 9.06
N TYR A 51 9.89 -5.67 9.09
CA TYR A 51 10.51 -6.48 8.06
C TYR A 51 11.64 -7.33 8.66
N LYS A 52 12.04 -8.38 7.94
CA LYS A 52 13.18 -9.22 8.32
C LYS A 52 14.48 -8.65 7.74
N ARG A 53 15.48 -8.39 8.58
CA ARG A 53 16.79 -7.83 8.17
C ARG A 53 17.62 -8.81 7.33
N SER A 54 17.55 -10.09 7.67
CA SER A 54 18.38 -11.17 7.12
C SER A 54 17.72 -12.54 7.33
N GLY A 55 18.10 -13.51 6.49
CA GLY A 55 17.58 -14.87 6.54
C GLY A 55 16.34 -15.09 5.68
N ALA A 56 16.00 -16.35 5.44
CA ALA A 56 14.85 -16.74 4.64
C ALA A 56 13.52 -16.31 5.30
N LEU A 57 12.52 -16.02 4.47
CA LEU A 57 11.13 -15.87 4.93
C LEU A 57 10.50 -17.27 5.06
N ASN A 58 9.58 -17.44 6.01
CA ASN A 58 8.92 -18.73 6.28
C ASN A 58 7.47 -18.71 5.79
N GLY A 59 6.75 -19.82 5.96
CA GLY A 59 5.35 -19.91 5.52
C GLY A 59 5.22 -19.93 4.00
N PHE A 60 4.13 -19.38 3.46
CA PHE A 60 3.87 -19.36 2.03
C PHE A 60 4.65 -18.22 1.36
N THR A 61 5.68 -18.61 0.61
CA THR A 61 6.68 -17.70 0.01
C THR A 61 6.80 -17.83 -1.51
N ASP A 62 6.07 -18.76 -2.13
CA ASP A 62 6.17 -19.13 -3.55
C ASP A 62 6.04 -17.96 -4.54
N LEU A 63 5.33 -16.89 -4.18
CA LEU A 63 5.14 -15.75 -5.09
C LEU A 63 6.25 -14.70 -4.98
N LEU A 64 7.05 -14.72 -3.91
CA LEU A 64 8.09 -13.72 -3.62
C LEU A 64 9.22 -13.62 -4.65
N PRO A 65 9.70 -14.72 -5.27
CA PRO A 65 10.78 -14.64 -6.24
C PRO A 65 10.46 -13.66 -7.38
N TYR A 66 9.21 -13.61 -7.81
CA TYR A 66 8.74 -12.82 -8.97
C TYR A 66 8.40 -11.36 -8.65
N VAL A 67 8.48 -10.94 -7.38
CA VAL A 67 8.14 -9.57 -6.97
C VAL A 67 9.28 -8.61 -7.29
N MET A 68 8.97 -7.45 -7.84
CA MET A 68 9.90 -6.32 -7.95
C MET A 68 9.57 -5.22 -6.92
N PRO A 69 10.57 -4.46 -6.45
CA PRO A 69 10.32 -3.25 -5.69
C PRO A 69 9.64 -2.19 -6.57
N SER A 70 8.85 -1.29 -5.97
CA SER A 70 8.34 -0.09 -6.67
C SER A 70 9.19 1.14 -6.38
N PRO A 71 9.12 2.19 -7.22
CA PRO A 71 9.49 3.52 -6.80
C PRO A 71 8.72 3.94 -5.53
N ASN A 72 9.26 4.90 -4.77
CA ASN A 72 8.52 5.47 -3.65
C ASN A 72 7.46 6.46 -4.20
N GLN A 73 6.19 6.24 -3.88
CA GLN A 73 5.13 7.12 -4.41
C GLN A 73 5.17 8.54 -3.81
N GLU A 74 5.82 8.71 -2.66
CA GLU A 74 5.83 9.93 -1.86
C GLU A 74 4.41 10.55 -1.74
N GLY A 75 4.28 11.85 -2.04
CA GLY A 75 3.02 12.59 -1.99
C GLY A 75 2.19 12.56 -3.28
N ALA A 76 2.44 11.64 -4.20
CA ALA A 76 1.72 11.64 -5.48
C ALA A 76 0.30 11.06 -5.39
N GLY A 77 -0.02 10.25 -4.38
CA GLY A 77 -1.32 9.55 -4.30
C GLY A 77 -1.48 8.47 -5.37
N THR A 78 -0.43 7.69 -5.65
CA THR A 78 -0.36 6.78 -6.81
C THR A 78 -0.35 5.30 -6.46
N CYS A 79 -0.52 4.95 -5.17
CA CYS A 79 -0.52 3.58 -4.66
C CYS A 79 -1.36 2.58 -5.47
N LEU A 80 -2.52 3.01 -6.02
CA LEU A 80 -3.34 2.20 -6.92
C LEU A 80 -2.60 1.76 -8.16
N PHE A 81 -1.95 2.70 -8.84
CA PHE A 81 -1.22 2.43 -10.07
C PHE A 81 0.08 1.69 -9.79
N MET A 82 0.74 1.99 -8.67
CA MET A 82 1.90 1.25 -8.18
C MET A 82 1.55 -0.22 -7.95
N SER A 83 0.43 -0.49 -7.29
CA SER A 83 0.01 -1.86 -6.99
C SER A 83 -0.47 -2.61 -8.23
N HIS A 84 -1.24 -1.97 -9.11
CA HIS A 84 -1.71 -2.61 -10.35
C HIS A 84 -0.57 -2.90 -11.31
N THR A 85 0.37 -1.96 -11.48
CA THR A 85 1.56 -2.18 -12.30
C THR A 85 2.38 -3.33 -11.70
N GLY A 86 2.60 -3.33 -10.39
CA GLY A 86 3.28 -4.43 -9.69
C GLY A 86 2.70 -5.82 -9.92
N VAL A 87 1.37 -5.95 -10.04
CA VAL A 87 0.74 -7.23 -10.37
C VAL A 87 1.01 -7.63 -11.82
N VAL A 88 1.01 -6.68 -12.75
CA VAL A 88 1.30 -6.93 -14.17
C VAL A 88 2.77 -7.33 -14.37
N GLU A 89 3.69 -6.67 -13.67
CA GLU A 89 5.11 -7.04 -13.61
C GLU A 89 5.28 -8.45 -13.06
N TRP A 90 4.61 -8.75 -11.94
CA TRP A 90 4.62 -10.07 -11.31
C TRP A 90 4.12 -11.16 -12.28
N TRP A 91 3.00 -10.95 -12.97
CA TRP A 91 2.48 -11.91 -13.94
C TRP A 91 3.43 -12.10 -15.12
N LYS A 92 4.03 -11.02 -15.62
CA LYS A 92 5.04 -11.11 -16.68
C LYS A 92 6.22 -11.95 -16.22
N ALA A 93 6.75 -11.71 -15.03
CA ALA A 93 7.85 -12.49 -14.46
C ALA A 93 7.46 -13.96 -14.26
N PHE A 94 6.31 -14.21 -13.62
CA PHE A 94 5.80 -15.55 -13.30
C PHE A 94 5.57 -16.41 -14.55
N MET A 95 4.87 -15.89 -15.57
CA MET A 95 4.61 -16.64 -16.81
C MET A 95 5.86 -16.92 -17.65
N ASN A 96 6.95 -16.18 -17.42
CA ASN A 96 8.23 -16.40 -18.10
C ASN A 96 9.25 -17.11 -17.19
N ALA A 97 8.81 -17.65 -16.04
CA ALA A 97 9.67 -18.28 -15.03
C ALA A 97 10.88 -17.40 -14.62
N LYS A 98 10.75 -16.07 -14.70
CA LYS A 98 11.81 -15.14 -14.32
C LYS A 98 11.75 -14.84 -12.83
N GLU A 99 12.50 -15.61 -12.07
CA GLU A 99 12.74 -15.28 -10.67
C GLU A 99 13.70 -14.10 -10.52
N ASN A 100 13.51 -13.35 -9.43
CA ASN A 100 14.28 -12.18 -9.05
C ASN A 100 14.50 -11.19 -10.21
N PRO A 101 13.41 -10.73 -10.87
CA PRO A 101 13.53 -9.74 -11.93
C PRO A 101 14.21 -8.46 -11.42
N GLU A 102 15.06 -7.89 -12.27
CA GLU A 102 15.90 -6.73 -11.94
C GLU A 102 15.17 -5.43 -12.27
N VAL A 103 15.44 -4.41 -11.47
CA VAL A 103 15.05 -3.03 -11.77
C VAL A 103 15.65 -2.58 -13.11
N GLY A 104 14.90 -1.83 -13.91
CA GLY A 104 15.32 -1.35 -15.22
C GLY A 104 15.31 -2.40 -16.32
N SER A 105 14.95 -3.65 -16.01
CA SER A 105 14.83 -4.74 -16.99
C SER A 105 13.54 -4.65 -17.80
N GLU A 106 13.34 -5.63 -18.71
CA GLU A 106 12.09 -5.76 -19.48
C GLU A 106 10.83 -6.05 -18.63
N TYR A 107 11.02 -6.31 -17.33
CA TYR A 107 9.94 -6.56 -16.38
C TYR A 107 9.53 -5.28 -15.63
N ASP A 108 10.37 -4.24 -15.59
CA ASP A 108 10.17 -2.95 -14.89
C ASP A 108 9.24 -2.03 -15.68
N PHE A 109 7.96 -1.99 -15.32
CA PHE A 109 6.93 -1.28 -16.04
C PHE A 109 6.64 0.09 -15.44
N SER A 110 6.38 1.06 -16.31
CA SER A 110 6.07 2.43 -15.94
C SER A 110 4.71 2.54 -15.23
N GLU A 111 4.72 2.85 -13.94
CA GLU A 111 3.49 3.22 -13.23
C GLU A 111 2.87 4.49 -13.81
N ARG A 112 3.72 5.43 -14.24
CA ARG A 112 3.30 6.70 -14.85
C ARG A 112 2.50 6.48 -16.13
N TYR A 113 2.87 5.48 -16.93
CA TYR A 113 2.11 5.07 -18.10
C TYR A 113 0.72 4.61 -17.68
N THR A 114 0.62 3.70 -16.71
CA THR A 114 -0.66 3.19 -16.19
C THR A 114 -1.52 4.33 -15.64
N MET A 115 -0.93 5.26 -14.88
CA MET A 115 -1.60 6.46 -14.36
C MET A 115 -2.21 7.29 -15.50
N ASN A 116 -1.39 7.68 -16.47
CA ASN A 116 -1.80 8.59 -17.54
C ASN A 116 -2.74 7.90 -18.53
N ALA A 117 -2.52 6.62 -18.83
CA ALA A 117 -3.43 5.81 -19.62
C ALA A 117 -4.78 5.70 -18.92
N SER A 118 -4.78 5.44 -17.60
CA SER A 118 -6.01 5.45 -16.83
C SER A 118 -6.72 6.79 -16.98
N SER A 119 -6.05 7.94 -17.03
CA SER A 119 -6.70 9.26 -17.17
C SER A 119 -7.42 9.50 -18.49
N GLN A 120 -7.18 8.68 -19.52
CA GLN A 120 -7.78 8.86 -20.84
C GLN A 120 -9.19 8.26 -20.93
N LYS A 121 -10.15 9.06 -21.39
CA LYS A 121 -11.54 8.60 -21.64
C LYS A 121 -11.61 7.35 -22.53
N LYS A 122 -10.72 7.23 -23.54
CA LYS A 122 -10.68 6.08 -24.43
C LYS A 122 -10.33 4.75 -23.73
N TYR A 123 -9.58 4.79 -22.64
CA TYR A 123 -9.14 3.59 -21.91
C TYR A 123 -9.99 3.31 -20.66
N ARG A 124 -10.89 4.23 -20.27
CA ARG A 124 -11.78 4.06 -19.10
C ARG A 124 -13.15 3.44 -19.41
N LYS A 125 -13.47 3.15 -20.68
CA LYS A 125 -14.84 2.75 -21.08
C LYS A 125 -15.40 1.55 -20.29
N ASP A 126 -14.54 0.61 -19.86
CA ASP A 126 -14.97 -0.59 -19.11
C ASP A 126 -14.84 -0.47 -17.59
N ILE A 127 -14.34 0.67 -17.10
CA ILE A 127 -14.09 0.87 -15.67
C ILE A 127 -15.39 1.31 -15.01
N LYS A 128 -16.16 0.36 -14.49
CA LYS A 128 -17.39 0.62 -13.72
C LYS A 128 -17.08 0.95 -12.26
N ASN A 129 -16.05 0.33 -11.70
CA ASN A 129 -15.56 0.59 -10.35
C ASN A 129 -14.04 0.78 -10.36
N TRP A 130 -13.59 2.03 -10.43
CA TRP A 130 -12.16 2.39 -10.49
C TRP A 130 -11.29 1.74 -9.40
N ARG A 131 -11.87 1.45 -8.23
CA ARG A 131 -11.18 0.83 -7.09
C ARG A 131 -10.57 -0.52 -7.46
N THR A 132 -11.25 -1.28 -8.29
CA THR A 132 -10.90 -2.66 -8.59
C THR A 132 -10.72 -2.93 -10.10
N ASP A 133 -11.29 -2.08 -10.95
CA ASP A 133 -11.35 -2.29 -12.40
C ASP A 133 -10.22 -1.55 -13.14
N THR A 134 -9.30 -0.90 -12.40
CA THR A 134 -8.17 -0.15 -12.99
C THR A 134 -7.28 -1.06 -13.86
N ILE A 135 -7.25 -2.36 -13.58
CA ILE A 135 -6.52 -3.33 -14.42
C ILE A 135 -6.98 -3.35 -15.88
N PHE A 136 -8.27 -3.06 -16.17
CA PHE A 136 -8.80 -3.10 -17.53
C PHE A 136 -8.24 -2.01 -18.44
N VAL A 137 -7.52 -1.03 -17.89
CA VAL A 137 -6.68 -0.11 -18.69
C VAL A 137 -5.71 -0.91 -19.54
N PHE A 138 -5.06 -1.94 -19.00
CA PHE A 138 -4.12 -2.78 -19.75
C PHE A 138 -4.80 -3.60 -20.84
N ASN A 139 -6.02 -4.11 -20.59
CA ASN A 139 -6.81 -4.81 -21.61
C ASN A 139 -7.17 -3.89 -22.79
N ARG A 140 -7.32 -2.58 -22.54
CA ARG A 140 -7.64 -1.59 -23.57
C ARG A 140 -6.40 -1.07 -24.28
N THR A 141 -5.29 -0.90 -23.57
CA THR A 141 -4.03 -0.47 -24.19
C THR A 141 -3.34 -1.60 -24.93
N LYS A 142 -3.59 -2.87 -24.55
CA LYS A 142 -2.89 -4.09 -24.99
C LYS A 142 -1.38 -4.07 -24.79
N LYS A 143 -0.88 -3.10 -24.02
CA LYS A 143 0.55 -2.91 -23.77
C LYS A 143 0.84 -2.29 -22.42
N ALA A 144 1.99 -2.66 -21.86
CA ALA A 144 2.74 -1.87 -20.89
C ALA A 144 3.87 -1.10 -21.59
N VAL A 145 4.45 -0.14 -20.87
CA VAL A 145 5.64 0.61 -21.29
C VAL A 145 6.68 0.44 -20.19
N LEU A 146 7.94 0.29 -20.57
CA LEU A 146 9.03 0.15 -19.60
C LEU A 146 9.22 1.43 -18.79
N ASN A 147 9.61 1.28 -17.54
CA ASN A 147 9.90 2.41 -16.66
C ASN A 147 11.05 3.27 -17.21
N THR A 148 12.05 2.67 -17.86
CA THR A 148 13.14 3.38 -18.54
C THR A 148 12.69 4.28 -19.69
N VAL A 149 11.52 4.00 -20.30
CA VAL A 149 10.96 4.78 -21.41
C VAL A 149 10.06 5.90 -20.89
N TYR A 150 9.31 5.66 -19.82
CA TYR A 150 8.39 6.65 -19.26
C TYR A 150 8.40 6.67 -17.73
N PRO A 151 9.50 7.13 -17.11
CA PRO A 151 9.72 6.90 -15.69
C PRO A 151 8.74 7.62 -14.80
N PHE A 152 8.45 7.04 -13.64
CA PHE A 152 7.94 7.81 -12.51
C PHE A 152 8.97 8.87 -12.14
N THR A 153 8.58 10.14 -12.03
CA THR A 153 9.51 11.28 -12.00
C THR A 153 9.09 12.38 -11.02
N LYS A 154 9.91 13.41 -10.84
CA LYS A 154 9.54 14.65 -10.17
C LYS A 154 9.75 15.80 -11.14
N GLY A 155 8.92 16.82 -11.01
CA GLY A 155 9.04 17.98 -11.87
C GLY A 155 8.21 19.15 -11.36
N TRP A 156 8.42 20.30 -12.00
CA TRP A 156 7.67 21.51 -11.73
C TRP A 156 6.30 21.45 -12.38
N TYR A 157 5.25 21.62 -11.58
CA TYR A 157 3.87 21.68 -12.05
C TYR A 157 3.13 22.84 -11.40
N LYS A 158 2.03 23.26 -12.01
CA LYS A 158 1.06 24.18 -11.40
C LYS A 158 -0.35 23.82 -11.81
N PHE A 159 -1.33 24.39 -11.13
CA PHE A 159 -2.73 24.28 -11.53
C PHE A 159 -3.10 25.42 -12.48
N ASN A 160 -3.71 25.07 -13.61
CA ASN A 160 -4.32 26.07 -14.48
C ASN A 160 -5.65 26.57 -13.90
N LYS A 161 -6.28 27.57 -14.55
CA LYS A 161 -7.58 28.13 -14.11
C LYS A 161 -8.71 27.11 -13.99
N LYS A 162 -8.59 25.94 -14.62
CA LYS A 162 -9.58 24.84 -14.58
C LYS A 162 -9.23 23.78 -13.52
N GLY A 163 -8.23 24.02 -12.67
CA GLY A 163 -7.77 23.08 -11.64
C GLY A 163 -7.03 21.86 -12.21
N LYS A 164 -6.56 21.91 -13.46
CA LYS A 164 -5.76 20.83 -14.06
C LYS A 164 -4.27 21.11 -13.87
N LYS A 165 -3.51 20.08 -13.49
CA LYS A 165 -2.04 20.12 -13.43
C LYS A 165 -1.46 20.30 -14.84
N ILE A 166 -0.55 21.24 -14.97
CA ILE A 166 0.23 21.54 -16.18
C ILE A 166 1.70 21.69 -15.82
N ILE A 167 2.58 21.50 -16.81
CA ILE A 167 4.03 21.71 -16.65
C ILE A 167 4.28 23.17 -16.30
N ALA A 168 5.19 23.41 -15.37
CA ALA A 168 5.64 24.74 -14.97
C ALA A 168 7.17 24.84 -15.03
N LYS A 169 7.70 26.05 -14.89
CA LYS A 169 9.13 26.29 -14.68
C LYS A 169 9.42 26.57 -13.21
N ALA A 170 10.67 26.33 -12.78
CA ALA A 170 11.15 26.77 -11.48
C ALA A 170 10.94 28.28 -11.32
N GLY A 171 10.43 28.70 -10.16
CA GLY A 171 10.15 30.11 -9.84
C GLY A 171 8.91 30.72 -10.51
N GLU A 172 8.19 29.97 -11.36
CA GLU A 172 6.94 30.45 -11.94
C GLU A 172 5.86 30.59 -10.84
N LYS A 173 5.00 31.63 -10.92
CA LYS A 173 3.97 31.87 -9.90
C LYS A 173 3.04 30.66 -9.77
N GLY A 174 2.93 30.13 -8.56
CA GLY A 174 2.11 28.95 -8.23
C GLY A 174 2.70 27.63 -8.71
N ALA A 175 3.98 27.60 -9.10
CA ALA A 175 4.69 26.37 -9.38
C ALA A 175 5.08 25.65 -8.08
N GLU A 176 4.82 24.35 -8.07
CA GLU A 176 5.23 23.41 -7.04
C GLU A 176 6.14 22.37 -7.68
N TYR A 177 7.13 21.87 -6.93
CA TYR A 177 7.99 20.79 -7.38
C TYR A 177 7.66 19.51 -6.64
N GLY A 178 7.51 18.40 -7.35
CA GLY A 178 7.34 17.10 -6.70
C GLY A 178 6.75 16.01 -7.59
N PRO A 179 6.42 14.86 -6.98
CA PRO A 179 5.98 13.66 -7.69
C PRO A 179 4.54 13.78 -8.20
N SER A 180 3.81 14.83 -7.80
CA SER A 180 2.52 15.20 -8.40
C SER A 180 2.63 15.54 -9.90
N TYR A 181 3.84 15.82 -10.41
CA TYR A 181 4.12 15.99 -11.84
C TYR A 181 3.68 14.77 -12.68
N ASN A 182 3.73 13.56 -12.13
CA ASN A 182 3.36 12.33 -12.84
C ASN A 182 1.90 12.32 -13.35
N TRP A 183 1.02 13.13 -12.77
CA TRP A 183 -0.37 13.29 -13.19
C TRP A 183 -0.56 14.13 -14.45
N ILE A 184 0.50 14.76 -14.96
CA ILE A 184 0.47 15.44 -16.26
C ILE A 184 0.55 14.37 -17.34
N ASN A 185 -0.52 14.30 -18.15
CA ASN A 185 -0.60 13.41 -19.29
C ASN A 185 0.37 13.84 -20.39
N GLU A 186 1.43 13.05 -20.59
CA GLU A 186 2.41 13.23 -21.68
C GLU A 186 2.52 11.96 -22.54
N LEU A 187 1.46 11.17 -22.66
CA LEU A 187 1.46 9.92 -23.45
C LEU A 187 1.80 10.13 -24.93
N ASN A 188 1.55 11.33 -25.47
CA ASN A 188 1.94 11.70 -26.84
C ASN A 188 3.46 11.66 -27.05
N LYS A 189 4.26 11.86 -25.99
CA LYS A 189 5.73 11.80 -26.08
C LYS A 189 6.27 10.39 -26.32
N ILE A 190 5.48 9.37 -25.99
CA ILE A 190 5.86 7.96 -26.06
C ILE A 190 4.92 7.16 -26.98
N GLU A 191 4.16 7.83 -27.84
CA GLU A 191 3.16 7.17 -28.67
C GLU A 191 3.79 6.20 -29.68
N LYS A 192 4.98 6.54 -30.17
CA LYS A 192 5.79 5.73 -31.09
C LYS A 192 6.53 4.58 -30.40
N GLU A 193 6.60 4.58 -29.08
CA GLU A 193 7.34 3.56 -28.33
C GLU A 193 6.63 2.20 -28.42
N LYS A 194 7.42 1.19 -28.80
CA LYS A 194 6.96 -0.19 -28.85
C LYS A 194 6.70 -0.64 -27.43
N GLY A 195 5.43 -0.89 -27.11
CA GLY A 195 5.08 -1.42 -25.79
C GLY A 195 5.34 -2.91 -25.69
N ILE A 196 5.35 -3.37 -24.44
CA ILE A 196 5.40 -4.79 -24.11
C ILE A 196 3.98 -5.33 -24.15
N GLY A 197 3.75 -6.33 -25.02
CA GLY A 197 2.46 -7.01 -25.12
C GLY A 197 2.11 -7.72 -23.81
N LEU A 198 0.85 -7.66 -23.42
CA LEU A 198 0.33 -8.27 -22.21
C LEU A 198 -0.87 -9.15 -22.54
N PRO A 199 -1.13 -10.22 -21.75
CA PRO A 199 -2.41 -10.90 -21.83
C PRO A 199 -3.53 -9.93 -21.43
N ASN A 200 -4.76 -10.31 -21.78
CA ASN A 200 -5.91 -9.71 -21.11
C ASN A 200 -5.96 -10.20 -19.68
N PHE A 201 -6.46 -9.36 -18.78
CA PHE A 201 -6.64 -9.67 -17.37
C PHE A 201 -8.12 -9.70 -17.00
N LYS A 202 -8.50 -10.66 -16.17
CA LYS A 202 -9.73 -10.68 -15.39
C LYS A 202 -9.48 -10.24 -13.95
N ARG A 203 -10.53 -9.79 -13.28
CA ARG A 203 -10.49 -9.36 -11.88
C ARG A 203 -11.52 -10.13 -11.06
N GLU A 204 -11.05 -10.83 -10.04
CA GLU A 204 -11.86 -11.58 -9.09
C GLU A 204 -11.96 -10.82 -7.76
N VAL A 205 -13.18 -10.56 -7.29
CA VAL A 205 -13.39 -9.86 -6.01
C VAL A 205 -13.59 -10.85 -4.90
N ILE A 206 -12.63 -10.91 -3.99
CA ILE A 206 -12.71 -11.69 -2.75
C ILE A 206 -13.66 -10.98 -1.76
N PHE A 207 -13.54 -9.66 -1.69
CA PHE A 207 -14.40 -8.80 -0.88
C PHE A 207 -14.42 -7.37 -1.43
N ALA A 208 -15.59 -6.72 -1.37
CA ALA A 208 -15.73 -5.28 -1.58
C ALA A 208 -16.77 -4.73 -0.62
N ASP A 209 -16.52 -3.55 -0.06
CA ASP A 209 -17.50 -2.85 0.75
C ASP A 209 -18.80 -2.64 -0.06
N LYS A 210 -19.92 -3.08 0.52
CA LYS A 210 -21.24 -2.99 -0.11
C LYS A 210 -21.65 -1.55 -0.41
N ASN A 211 -21.18 -0.61 0.40
CA ASN A 211 -21.43 0.82 0.21
C ASN A 211 -20.43 1.48 -0.76
N LYS A 212 -19.50 0.71 -1.34
CA LYS A 212 -18.43 1.20 -2.22
C LYS A 212 -17.63 2.34 -1.60
N ASN A 213 -17.46 2.34 -0.27
CA ASN A 213 -16.75 3.36 0.46
C ASN A 213 -15.29 2.95 0.67
N GLN A 214 -14.38 3.55 -0.09
CA GLN A 214 -12.93 3.32 0.02
C GLN A 214 -12.34 3.79 1.37
N TRP A 215 -13.09 4.58 2.13
CA TRP A 215 -12.65 5.08 3.43
C TRP A 215 -13.13 4.22 4.58
N ALA A 216 -13.98 3.22 4.33
CA ALA A 216 -14.52 2.40 5.39
C ALA A 216 -13.43 1.55 6.07
N THR A 217 -13.64 1.30 7.35
CA THR A 217 -12.85 0.40 8.20
C THR A 217 -13.80 -0.53 8.95
N GLY A 218 -13.33 -1.71 9.34
CA GLY A 218 -14.11 -2.71 10.06
C GLY A 218 -15.29 -3.27 9.29
N VAL A 219 -15.20 -3.32 7.96
CA VAL A 219 -16.29 -3.81 7.08
C VAL A 219 -16.02 -5.20 6.49
N THR A 220 -14.80 -5.71 6.61
CA THR A 220 -14.45 -7.04 6.12
C THR A 220 -15.07 -8.15 6.99
N PRO A 221 -15.39 -9.33 6.40
CA PRO A 221 -15.89 -10.45 7.16
C PRO A 221 -14.79 -11.05 8.05
N ARG A 222 -15.18 -11.71 9.16
CA ARG A 222 -14.23 -12.30 10.12
C ARG A 222 -13.26 -13.32 9.50
N ASN A 223 -13.69 -14.05 8.47
CA ASN A 223 -12.87 -15.04 7.77
C ASN A 223 -12.03 -14.45 6.63
N ILE A 224 -11.89 -13.13 6.50
CA ILE A 224 -11.17 -12.50 5.39
C ILE A 224 -9.70 -12.93 5.31
N VAL A 225 -9.04 -13.18 6.45
CA VAL A 225 -7.66 -13.66 6.50
C VAL A 225 -7.54 -15.00 5.79
N GLN A 226 -8.42 -15.96 6.11
CA GLN A 226 -8.41 -17.27 5.47
C GLN A 226 -8.72 -17.15 3.98
N LYS A 227 -9.72 -16.35 3.61
CA LYS A 227 -10.05 -16.12 2.18
C LYS A 227 -8.86 -15.59 1.38
N VAL A 228 -8.05 -14.70 1.95
CA VAL A 228 -6.84 -14.18 1.29
C VAL A 228 -5.75 -15.26 1.20
N LYS A 229 -5.55 -16.05 2.25
CA LYS A 229 -4.61 -17.18 2.20
C LYS A 229 -5.00 -18.20 1.14
N ASP A 230 -6.26 -18.62 1.12
CA ASP A 230 -6.79 -19.56 0.14
C ASP A 230 -6.62 -19.02 -1.28
N ALA A 231 -6.93 -17.73 -1.49
CA ALA A 231 -6.74 -17.09 -2.77
C ALA A 231 -5.26 -17.07 -3.22
N LEU A 232 -4.32 -16.83 -2.29
CA LEU A 232 -2.88 -16.85 -2.57
C LEU A 232 -2.41 -18.26 -2.94
N THR A 233 -2.86 -19.29 -2.23
CA THR A 233 -2.40 -20.68 -2.41
C THR A 233 -3.06 -21.35 -3.60
N ILE A 234 -4.37 -21.22 -3.76
CA ILE A 234 -5.15 -21.88 -4.83
C ILE A 234 -4.83 -21.24 -6.18
N ASN A 235 -4.96 -19.91 -6.28
CA ASN A 235 -4.78 -19.22 -7.55
C ASN A 235 -3.31 -18.93 -7.86
N ARG A 236 -2.40 -19.16 -6.89
CA ARG A 236 -0.96 -18.87 -6.98
C ARG A 236 -0.69 -17.46 -7.51
N ALA A 237 -1.48 -16.48 -7.06
CA ALA A 237 -1.46 -15.11 -7.59
C ALA A 237 -1.53 -14.07 -6.47
N PRO A 238 -0.88 -12.90 -6.61
CA PRO A 238 -0.93 -11.86 -5.60
C PRO A 238 -2.35 -11.32 -5.37
N VAL A 239 -2.64 -10.93 -4.13
CA VAL A 239 -3.91 -10.31 -3.74
C VAL A 239 -3.71 -8.82 -3.53
N LEU A 240 -4.52 -7.99 -4.18
CA LEU A 240 -4.58 -6.55 -3.93
C LEU A 240 -5.54 -6.25 -2.78
N VAL A 241 -5.07 -5.45 -1.83
CA VAL A 241 -5.86 -5.04 -0.65
C VAL A 241 -5.91 -3.52 -0.59
N MET A 242 -7.12 -2.97 -0.67
CA MET A 242 -7.40 -1.57 -0.36
C MET A 242 -7.86 -1.46 1.09
N TYR A 243 -7.28 -0.50 1.81
CA TYR A 243 -7.56 -0.30 3.22
C TYR A 243 -7.42 1.17 3.61
N ASN A 244 -7.97 1.54 4.78
CA ASN A 244 -7.81 2.87 5.35
C ASN A 244 -7.08 2.79 6.70
N HIS A 245 -6.00 3.55 6.80
CA HIS A 245 -5.21 3.67 8.03
C HIS A 245 -4.86 5.14 8.27
N TYR A 246 -4.93 5.57 9.53
CA TYR A 246 -4.67 6.98 9.92
C TYR A 246 -5.41 8.03 9.06
N GLY A 247 -6.59 7.70 8.54
CA GLY A 247 -7.41 8.62 7.74
C GLY A 247 -7.03 8.68 6.26
N TYR A 248 -6.11 7.81 5.82
CA TYR A 248 -5.63 7.72 4.45
C TYR A 248 -5.98 6.37 3.84
N TRP A 249 -6.52 6.39 2.63
CA TRP A 249 -6.69 5.16 1.87
C TRP A 249 -5.36 4.79 1.22
N HIS A 250 -5.13 3.49 1.14
CA HIS A 250 -3.94 2.93 0.52
C HIS A 250 -4.28 1.58 -0.09
N ILE A 251 -3.43 1.15 -1.01
CA ILE A 251 -3.50 -0.16 -1.64
C ILE A 251 -2.09 -0.69 -1.83
N HIS A 252 -1.97 -2.00 -1.65
CA HIS A 252 -0.74 -2.74 -1.75
C HIS A 252 -1.01 -4.17 -2.23
N MET A 253 0.06 -4.90 -2.47
CA MET A 253 0.01 -6.27 -3.01
C MET A 253 0.51 -7.26 -1.95
N VAL A 254 -0.36 -8.18 -1.55
CA VAL A 254 -0.04 -9.32 -0.69
C VAL A 254 0.48 -10.45 -1.57
N VAL A 255 1.62 -11.02 -1.19
CA VAL A 255 2.40 -11.99 -1.99
C VAL A 255 2.80 -13.23 -1.20
N GLY A 256 2.43 -13.30 0.07
CA GLY A 256 2.79 -14.41 0.94
C GLY A 256 2.29 -14.20 2.35
N PHE A 257 2.48 -15.20 3.20
CA PHE A 257 2.08 -15.13 4.60
C PHE A 257 2.88 -16.11 5.47
N ASP A 258 2.92 -15.82 6.76
CA ASP A 258 3.60 -16.61 7.77
C ASP A 258 2.80 -16.56 9.07
N ASP A 259 2.32 -17.72 9.50
CA ASP A 259 1.45 -17.89 10.66
C ASP A 259 2.17 -17.75 12.01
N GLU A 260 3.48 -18.02 12.02
CA GLU A 260 4.28 -18.03 13.23
C GLU A 260 5.02 -16.70 13.44
N GLN A 261 5.26 -15.95 12.36
CA GLN A 261 5.90 -14.64 12.46
C GLN A 261 5.09 -13.70 13.34
N SER A 262 5.78 -13.18 14.34
CA SER A 262 5.19 -12.29 15.33
C SER A 262 5.44 -10.81 15.00
N THR A 263 4.57 -9.94 15.50
CA THR A 263 4.59 -8.49 15.30
C THR A 263 3.86 -7.77 16.44
N ASN A 264 4.22 -6.51 16.72
CA ASN A 264 3.53 -5.70 17.73
C ASN A 264 2.14 -5.20 17.28
N CYS A 265 1.81 -5.35 15.99
CA CYS A 265 0.58 -4.85 15.35
C CYS A 265 0.36 -3.34 15.51
N LYS A 266 1.43 -2.55 15.67
CA LYS A 266 1.36 -1.11 15.91
C LYS A 266 0.48 -0.40 14.88
N PHE A 267 0.65 -0.74 13.62
CA PHE A 267 -0.11 -0.22 12.49
C PHE A 267 -1.64 -0.31 12.69
N THR A 268 -2.12 -1.47 13.15
CA THR A 268 -3.54 -1.74 13.35
C THR A 268 -4.04 -1.15 14.68
N LYS A 269 -3.26 -1.28 15.76
CA LYS A 269 -3.63 -0.82 17.11
C LYS A 269 -3.72 0.70 17.21
N ASP A 270 -2.83 1.43 16.52
CA ASP A 270 -2.74 2.88 16.62
C ASP A 270 -3.74 3.61 15.71
N THR A 271 -4.29 2.93 14.70
CA THR A 271 -5.21 3.55 13.74
C THR A 271 -6.53 4.01 14.41
N PRO A 272 -7.29 3.18 15.15
CA PRO A 272 -8.52 3.63 15.81
C PRO A 272 -8.36 4.86 16.73
N PRO A 273 -7.39 4.92 17.67
CA PRO A 273 -7.21 6.09 18.52
C PRO A 273 -6.79 7.33 17.73
N TYR A 274 -5.99 7.19 16.67
CA TYR A 274 -5.68 8.30 15.78
C TYR A 274 -6.95 8.87 15.12
N LEU A 275 -7.79 7.99 14.56
CA LEU A 275 -9.04 8.41 13.90
C LEU A 275 -9.99 9.10 14.91
N ALA A 276 -10.10 8.59 16.13
CA ALA A 276 -10.88 9.22 17.19
C ALA A 276 -10.35 10.62 17.56
N LYS A 277 -9.02 10.78 17.64
CA LYS A 277 -8.38 12.08 17.85
C LYS A 277 -8.70 13.07 16.72
N GLN A 278 -8.64 12.65 15.46
CA GLN A 278 -9.01 13.49 14.32
C GLN A 278 -10.50 13.87 14.34
N SER A 279 -11.38 12.93 14.69
CA SER A 279 -12.81 13.21 14.88
C SER A 279 -13.02 14.37 15.87
N ASN A 280 -12.40 14.28 17.05
CA ASN A 280 -12.51 15.30 18.09
C ASN A 280 -11.93 16.65 17.64
N LYS A 281 -10.81 16.63 16.90
CA LYS A 281 -10.22 17.84 16.30
C LYS A 281 -11.22 18.53 15.36
N PHE A 282 -11.80 17.79 14.41
CA PHE A 282 -12.76 18.36 13.46
C PHE A 282 -14.06 18.81 14.12
N ALA A 283 -14.55 18.10 15.15
CA ALA A 283 -15.71 18.52 15.92
C ALA A 283 -15.46 19.87 16.63
N LYS A 284 -14.29 20.03 17.27
CA LYS A 284 -13.90 21.30 17.91
C LYS A 284 -13.74 22.44 16.90
N GLN A 285 -13.19 22.16 15.71
CA GLN A 285 -13.12 23.15 14.64
C GLN A 285 -14.51 23.55 14.14
N ALA A 286 -15.43 22.60 13.98
CA ALA A 286 -16.81 22.87 13.54
C ALA A 286 -17.57 23.78 14.53
N LEU A 287 -17.35 23.63 15.83
CA LEU A 287 -17.97 24.48 16.86
C LEU A 287 -17.52 25.96 16.76
N ARG A 288 -16.31 26.22 16.26
CA ARG A 288 -15.72 27.56 16.14
C ARG A 288 -15.91 28.19 14.76
N GLU A 289 -16.30 27.38 13.76
CA GLU A 289 -16.45 27.83 12.38
C GLU A 289 -17.77 28.61 12.22
N LYS A 290 -17.66 29.82 11.68
CA LYS A 290 -18.78 30.73 11.46
C LYS A 290 -19.44 30.51 10.10
N ASP A 291 -18.67 30.08 9.09
CA ASP A 291 -19.20 29.79 7.77
C ASP A 291 -20.04 28.49 7.79
N PRO A 292 -21.35 28.53 7.48
CA PRO A 292 -22.21 27.36 7.58
C PRO A 292 -21.79 26.18 6.68
N LYS A 293 -21.22 26.46 5.50
CA LYS A 293 -20.79 25.41 4.55
C LYS A 293 -19.54 24.70 5.08
N LYS A 294 -18.55 25.45 5.57
CA LYS A 294 -17.34 24.92 6.20
C LYS A 294 -17.67 24.16 7.48
N LYS A 295 -18.55 24.69 8.33
CA LYS A 295 -19.03 24.02 9.54
C LYS A 295 -19.63 22.65 9.21
N LYS A 296 -20.57 22.59 8.26
CA LYS A 296 -21.19 21.33 7.81
C LYS A 296 -20.16 20.35 7.23
N LYS A 297 -19.14 20.83 6.52
CA LYS A 297 -18.03 20.00 6.01
C LYS A 297 -17.22 19.39 7.17
N LEU A 298 -16.87 20.19 8.18
CA LEU A 298 -16.14 19.75 9.37
C LEU A 298 -16.94 18.75 10.20
N GLU A 299 -18.24 18.97 10.40
CA GLU A 299 -19.14 18.02 11.09
C GLU A 299 -19.22 16.67 10.37
N ARG A 300 -19.32 16.69 9.03
CA ARG A 300 -19.31 15.47 8.21
C ARG A 300 -18.00 14.71 8.38
N LYS A 301 -16.86 15.41 8.40
CA LYS A 301 -15.55 14.79 8.66
C LYS A 301 -15.49 14.18 10.05
N ALA A 302 -15.87 14.92 11.09
CA ALA A 302 -15.89 14.41 12.45
C ALA A 302 -16.71 13.11 12.54
N LYS A 303 -17.93 13.11 11.97
CA LYS A 303 -18.78 11.91 11.90
C LYS A 303 -18.14 10.76 11.12
N SER A 304 -17.43 11.04 10.03
CA SER A 304 -16.73 10.02 9.24
C SER A 304 -15.57 9.40 10.03
N TYR A 305 -14.72 10.23 10.64
CA TYR A 305 -13.61 9.76 11.46
C TYR A 305 -14.08 8.99 12.70
N ALA A 306 -15.15 9.44 13.37
CA ALA A 306 -15.76 8.72 14.49
C ALA A 306 -16.26 7.33 14.07
N ARG A 307 -16.96 7.25 12.94
CA ARG A 307 -17.47 5.98 12.40
C ARG A 307 -16.34 5.02 12.07
N ASN A 308 -15.29 5.50 11.40
CA ASN A 308 -14.15 4.66 11.03
C ASN A 308 -13.31 4.27 12.26
N ALA A 309 -13.15 5.15 13.24
CA ALA A 309 -12.50 4.82 14.50
C ALA A 309 -13.26 3.69 15.21
N LYS A 310 -14.58 3.82 15.32
CA LYS A 310 -15.45 2.81 15.92
C LYS A 310 -15.41 1.49 15.14
N GLY A 311 -15.60 1.53 13.82
CA GLY A 311 -15.58 0.33 12.98
C GLY A 311 -14.26 -0.44 13.09
N ALA A 312 -13.12 0.25 13.00
CA ALA A 312 -11.82 -0.37 13.16
C ALA A 312 -11.62 -0.97 14.57
N LYS A 313 -12.07 -0.26 15.61
CA LYS A 313 -12.00 -0.75 17.00
C LYS A 313 -12.90 -1.98 17.21
N ASP A 314 -14.17 -1.90 16.84
CA ASP A 314 -15.13 -2.99 17.00
C ASP A 314 -14.65 -4.25 16.27
N ALA A 315 -14.13 -4.10 15.04
CA ALA A 315 -13.60 -5.21 14.28
C ALA A 315 -12.39 -5.84 15.00
N LEU A 316 -11.45 -5.02 15.46
CA LEU A 316 -10.28 -5.48 16.22
C LEU A 316 -10.69 -6.21 17.50
N ASP A 317 -11.60 -5.65 18.28
CA ASP A 317 -12.11 -6.26 19.52
C ASP A 317 -12.82 -7.59 19.22
N SER A 318 -13.60 -7.65 18.13
CA SER A 318 -14.32 -8.87 17.73
C SER A 318 -13.41 -10.02 17.28
N MET A 319 -12.16 -9.73 16.94
CA MET A 319 -11.11 -10.71 16.61
C MET A 319 -10.30 -11.13 17.85
N GLY A 320 -10.66 -10.66 19.05
CA GLY A 320 -9.86 -10.86 20.27
C GLY A 320 -8.65 -9.93 20.37
N GLY A 321 -8.66 -8.81 19.66
CA GLY A 321 -7.54 -7.88 19.57
C GLY A 321 -6.53 -8.28 18.49
N CYS A 322 -5.28 -7.86 18.67
CA CYS A 322 -4.20 -8.40 17.84
C CYS A 322 -3.46 -9.49 18.60
N SER A 323 -3.48 -10.71 18.05
CA SER A 323 -2.75 -11.88 18.57
C SER A 323 -1.24 -11.67 18.65
N GLY A 324 -0.70 -10.70 17.90
CA GLY A 324 0.73 -10.49 17.77
C GLY A 324 1.45 -11.58 16.96
N LYS A 325 0.70 -12.51 16.37
CA LYS A 325 1.18 -13.60 15.49
C LYS A 325 0.46 -13.57 14.15
N GLY A 326 1.13 -14.05 13.11
CA GLY A 326 0.59 -14.11 11.77
C GLY A 326 0.78 -12.80 11.01
N VAL A 327 1.55 -12.86 9.92
CA VAL A 327 1.77 -11.71 9.04
C VAL A 327 1.55 -12.08 7.58
N PHE A 328 1.11 -11.09 6.81
CA PHE A 328 1.21 -11.10 5.36
C PHE A 328 2.54 -10.47 4.94
N TYR A 329 3.13 -11.01 3.88
CA TYR A 329 4.23 -10.41 3.13
C TYR A 329 3.64 -9.51 2.04
N VAL A 330 4.08 -8.26 2.02
CA VAL A 330 3.42 -7.20 1.27
C VAL A 330 4.43 -6.37 0.50
N ARG A 331 4.24 -6.24 -0.81
CA ARG A 331 4.88 -5.19 -1.62
C ARG A 331 4.08 -3.89 -1.45
N ASP A 332 4.72 -2.88 -0.88
CA ASP A 332 4.13 -1.57 -0.55
C ASP A 332 4.99 -0.44 -1.14
N SER A 333 4.39 0.70 -1.49
CA SER A 333 5.05 1.82 -2.19
C SER A 333 5.54 2.95 -1.27
N LEU A 334 5.59 2.72 0.05
CA LEU A 334 5.90 3.75 1.06
C LEU A 334 7.28 3.62 1.74
N TYR A 335 7.83 2.40 1.84
CA TYR A 335 8.94 2.11 2.76
C TYR A 335 10.26 1.97 2.01
N SER A 336 10.93 3.08 1.73
CA SER A 336 12.27 3.08 1.11
C SER A 336 13.26 2.24 1.93
N ASP A 337 14.03 1.39 1.26
CA ASP A 337 15.09 0.58 1.89
C ASP A 337 16.46 1.19 1.56
N PRO A 338 17.27 1.60 2.57
CA PRO A 338 18.62 2.08 2.36
C PRO A 338 19.54 1.14 1.57
N LYS A 339 19.27 -0.17 1.57
CA LYS A 339 20.07 -1.20 0.89
C LYS A 339 19.73 -1.38 -0.60
N LEU A 340 18.63 -0.84 -1.09
CA LEU A 340 18.24 -1.00 -2.49
C LEU A 340 18.90 0.05 -3.40
N PRO A 341 18.92 -0.14 -4.73
CA PRO A 341 19.42 0.88 -5.63
C PRO A 341 18.70 2.22 -5.46
N THR A 342 19.41 3.30 -5.75
CA THR A 342 18.81 4.63 -5.86
C THR A 342 17.94 4.67 -7.11
N TYR A 343 16.67 5.03 -6.95
CA TYR A 343 15.78 5.36 -8.04
C TYR A 343 16.07 6.78 -8.52
N SER A 344 16.53 6.91 -9.75
CA SER A 344 16.60 8.22 -10.39
C SER A 344 15.19 8.67 -10.72
N TYR A 345 14.74 9.78 -10.14
CA TYR A 345 13.48 10.38 -10.58
C TYR A 345 13.63 11.09 -11.93
N HIS A 346 14.75 10.91 -12.65
CA HIS A 346 15.05 11.55 -13.92
C HIS A 346 14.88 13.06 -13.86
N THR A 347 15.27 13.63 -12.73
CA THR A 347 15.31 15.07 -12.43
C THR A 347 16.63 15.66 -12.90
N GLN A 348 16.70 16.99 -13.00
CA GLN A 348 17.96 17.67 -13.36
C GLN A 348 19.04 17.55 -12.27
N THR A 349 18.66 17.15 -11.05
CA THR A 349 19.56 16.98 -9.91
C THR A 349 19.32 15.61 -9.25
N SER A 350 20.38 14.95 -8.78
CA SER A 350 20.29 13.67 -8.04
C SER A 350 19.86 13.84 -6.58
N GLN A 351 19.68 15.08 -6.10
CA GLN A 351 19.30 15.38 -4.71
C GLN A 351 17.89 14.89 -4.36
N ASP A 352 17.05 14.73 -5.37
CA ASP A 352 15.67 14.25 -5.21
C ASP A 352 15.52 12.74 -5.30
N ASP A 353 16.62 12.05 -5.62
CA ASP A 353 16.62 10.61 -5.75
C ASP A 353 16.31 9.95 -4.40
N ARG A 354 15.52 8.89 -4.47
CA ARG A 354 15.16 8.06 -3.32
C ARG A 354 15.52 6.64 -3.64
N ARG A 355 15.79 5.86 -2.60
CA ARG A 355 15.94 4.42 -2.76
C ARG A 355 14.59 3.80 -3.13
N TYR A 356 14.63 2.76 -3.95
CA TYR A 356 13.49 1.87 -4.15
C TYR A 356 12.90 1.42 -2.81
N VAL A 357 11.60 1.13 -2.80
CA VAL A 357 10.93 0.61 -1.61
C VAL A 357 11.35 -0.83 -1.34
N LYS A 358 11.32 -1.22 -0.07
CA LYS A 358 11.56 -2.60 0.36
C LYS A 358 10.67 -3.54 -0.46
N LYS A 359 11.27 -4.57 -1.07
CA LYS A 359 10.57 -5.56 -1.90
C LYS A 359 9.35 -6.14 -1.18
N VAL A 360 9.50 -6.50 0.11
CA VAL A 360 8.37 -6.84 0.98
C VAL A 360 8.55 -6.34 2.41
N VAL A 361 7.44 -5.93 3.02
CA VAL A 361 7.29 -5.63 4.44
C VAL A 361 6.18 -6.50 5.05
N PHE A 362 6.05 -6.48 6.37
CA PHE A 362 5.10 -7.31 7.11
C PHE A 362 3.86 -6.51 7.51
N ARG A 363 2.72 -7.20 7.49
CA ARG A 363 1.43 -6.69 7.98
C ARG A 363 0.72 -7.76 8.80
N SER A 364 0.45 -7.48 10.08
CA SER A 364 -0.28 -8.39 10.99
C SER A 364 -1.66 -8.76 10.44
N TYR A 365 -2.11 -10.01 10.50
CA TYR A 365 -3.43 -10.40 9.99
C TYR A 365 -4.61 -9.52 10.45
N ALA A 366 -4.55 -8.99 11.67
CA ALA A 366 -5.55 -8.05 12.19
C ALA A 366 -5.77 -6.80 11.31
N TYR A 367 -4.79 -6.36 10.51
CA TYR A 367 -4.95 -5.19 9.63
C TYR A 367 -6.04 -5.43 8.58
N LEU A 368 -6.13 -6.66 8.06
CA LEU A 368 -7.06 -7.01 7.00
C LEU A 368 -8.51 -7.02 7.53
N GLY A 369 -8.72 -7.52 8.75
CA GLY A 369 -10.02 -7.50 9.42
C GLY A 369 -10.45 -6.10 9.88
N ALA A 370 -9.51 -5.29 10.39
CA ALA A 370 -9.86 -4.01 10.97
C ALA A 370 -9.88 -2.84 9.96
N LEU A 371 -9.03 -2.88 8.93
CA LEU A 371 -8.75 -1.69 8.11
C LEU A 371 -9.09 -1.85 6.62
N ALA A 372 -9.16 -3.08 6.10
CA ALA A 372 -9.43 -3.28 4.68
C ALA A 372 -10.90 -3.04 4.32
N ASN A 373 -11.13 -2.63 3.08
CA ASN A 373 -12.45 -2.38 2.52
C ASN A 373 -12.65 -2.96 1.11
N HIS A 374 -11.58 -3.25 0.37
CA HIS A 374 -11.65 -4.04 -0.86
C HIS A 374 -10.48 -5.00 -0.93
N VAL A 375 -10.74 -6.21 -1.40
CA VAL A 375 -9.77 -7.31 -1.54
C VAL A 375 -10.09 -8.04 -2.84
N PHE A 376 -9.12 -8.13 -3.73
CA PHE A 376 -9.34 -8.70 -5.06
C PHE A 376 -8.05 -9.24 -5.66
N GLN A 377 -8.19 -10.17 -6.60
CA GLN A 377 -7.10 -10.68 -7.41
C GLN A 377 -7.26 -10.24 -8.86
N ILE A 378 -6.12 -10.19 -9.53
CA ILE A 378 -6.01 -9.96 -10.95
C ILE A 378 -5.30 -11.18 -11.52
N MET A 379 -5.85 -11.74 -12.58
CA MET A 379 -5.33 -12.93 -13.24
C MET A 379 -5.44 -12.75 -14.75
N PRO A 380 -4.61 -13.43 -15.57
CA PRO A 380 -4.87 -13.54 -16.99
C PRO A 380 -6.30 -14.03 -17.24
N SER A 381 -7.00 -13.43 -18.20
CA SER A 381 -8.21 -14.04 -18.74
C SER A 381 -7.80 -15.14 -19.70
N GLU A 382 -8.49 -16.27 -19.61
CA GLU A 382 -8.39 -17.37 -20.59
C GLU A 382 -8.66 -16.89 -22.02
#